data_AF-A0A800F6Z3-F1
#
_entry.id   AF-A0A800F6Z3-F1
#
_cell.length_a   1.000
_cell.length_b   1.000
_cell.length_c   1.000
_cell.angle_alpha   90.00
_cell.angle_beta   90.00
_cell.angle_gamma   90.00
#
_symmetry.space_group_name_H-M   'P 1'
#
loop_
_entity.id
_entity.type
_entity.pdbx_description
1 polymer ?
#
loop_
_entity_poly.entity_id
_entity_poly.type
_entity_poly.pdbx_seq_one_letter_code
_entity_poly.pdbx_strand_id
1 'polypeptide(L)'
;TGVIGKKAIHLMTPEDRKKALETKALWVDVGALSGDQVREMGVRVADPMVVCQGMVRLAGDRIASRAIDDRVGAFVALEAIRMLSDDPPVACATAVATVQEEIGFTGGGARAGAYVLEPDVAIAIDVTFSTDVPDVDKKELGEHQLGGGPVLSRGSAAHDNVFQMLTDVAEAEGIPYTIQASPKATRTDADGIFLTRGGVPTGLISIPNRYMHSPNEIISIEDLFHSARLIAAFIRRLTPETDFTPR
;
A
#
# COMPACT_ATOMS: atom_id res chain seq x y z
N THR A 1 -11.24 10.88 21.66
CA THR A 1 -11.96 11.02 20.38
C THR A 1 -12.47 12.43 20.26
N GLY A 2 -12.47 12.99 19.05
CA GLY A 2 -12.99 14.33 18.78
C GLY A 2 -13.60 14.40 17.37
N VAL A 3 -14.11 15.57 17.01
CA VAL A 3 -14.73 15.85 15.70
C VAL A 3 -13.81 16.74 14.89
N ILE A 4 -13.50 16.34 13.66
CA ILE A 4 -12.80 17.21 12.70
C ILE A 4 -13.81 18.28 12.23
N GLY A 5 -13.61 19.51 12.71
CA GLY A 5 -14.45 20.65 12.40
C GLY A 5 -13.98 21.38 11.15
N LYS A 6 -14.94 21.80 10.33
CA LYS A 6 -14.76 22.85 9.31
C LYS A 6 -15.81 23.93 9.49
N LYS A 7 -15.53 25.15 9.04
CA LYS A 7 -16.51 26.23 9.00
C LYS A 7 -17.77 25.76 8.26
N ALA A 8 -18.94 25.95 8.86
CA ALA A 8 -20.20 25.50 8.27
C ALA A 8 -20.44 26.18 6.91
N ILE A 9 -20.97 25.44 5.93
CA ILE A 9 -21.16 25.93 4.55
C ILE A 9 -22.00 27.21 4.49
N HIS A 10 -23.00 27.33 5.36
CA HIS A 10 -23.88 28.49 5.46
C HIS A 10 -23.15 29.78 5.92
N LEU A 11 -21.98 29.63 6.56
CA LEU A 11 -21.14 30.72 7.05
C LEU A 11 -19.96 31.00 6.10
N MET A 12 -19.75 30.18 5.07
CA MET A 12 -18.70 30.34 4.08
C MET A 12 -19.13 31.33 2.99
N THR A 13 -18.22 32.24 2.62
CA THR A 13 -18.41 33.11 1.45
C THR A 13 -18.42 32.28 0.16
N PRO A 14 -18.96 32.81 -0.95
CA PRO A 14 -18.86 32.13 -2.25
C PRO A 14 -17.43 31.78 -2.68
N GLU A 15 -16.44 32.57 -2.26
CA GLU A 15 -15.02 32.30 -2.54
C GLU A 15 -14.45 31.22 -1.62
N ASP A 16 -14.79 31.22 -0.33
CA ASP A 16 -14.38 30.17 0.62
C ASP A 16 -14.83 28.79 0.14
N ARG A 17 -16.01 28.70 -0.48
CA ARG A 17 -16.58 27.45 -1.01
C ARG A 17 -15.82 26.89 -2.21
N LYS A 18 -15.04 27.70 -2.92
CA LYS A 18 -14.26 27.29 -4.09
C LYS A 18 -12.86 26.79 -3.74
N LYS A 19 -12.43 26.97 -2.48
CA LYS A 19 -11.08 26.60 -2.03
C LYS A 19 -11.11 25.23 -1.36
N ALA A 20 -10.13 24.39 -1.69
CA ALA A 20 -9.85 23.20 -0.90
C ALA A 20 -9.47 23.61 0.53
N LEU A 21 -9.92 22.84 1.53
CA LEU A 21 -9.57 23.10 2.92
C LEU A 21 -8.13 22.67 3.17
N GLU A 22 -7.29 23.62 3.55
CA GLU A 22 -5.93 23.33 4.01
C GLU A 22 -5.97 22.72 5.41
N THR A 23 -5.07 21.78 5.72
CA THR A 23 -5.01 21.09 7.03
C THR A 23 -4.90 22.07 8.19
N LYS A 24 -4.17 23.18 8.02
CA LYS A 24 -4.03 24.25 9.04
C LYS A 24 -5.34 24.98 9.38
N ALA A 25 -6.38 24.82 8.54
CA ALA A 25 -7.71 25.38 8.78
C ALA A 25 -8.66 24.39 9.48
N LEU A 26 -8.23 23.14 9.68
CA LEU A 26 -8.99 22.12 10.40
C LEU A 26 -8.73 22.23 11.90
N TRP A 27 -9.76 21.92 12.67
CA TRP A 27 -9.70 21.84 14.13
C TRP A 27 -10.22 20.48 14.58
N VAL A 28 -9.66 19.93 15.64
CA VAL A 28 -10.24 18.75 16.31
C VAL A 28 -10.88 19.21 17.61
N ASP A 29 -12.20 19.19 17.63
CA ASP A 29 -12.98 19.52 18.82
C ASP A 29 -13.13 18.26 19.67
N VAL A 30 -12.58 18.30 20.90
CA VAL A 30 -12.68 17.21 21.89
C VAL A 30 -13.71 17.50 22.98
N GLY A 31 -14.48 18.59 22.86
CA GLY A 31 -15.49 19.02 23.83
C GLY A 31 -14.93 19.72 25.07
N ALA A 32 -13.66 20.11 25.05
CA ALA A 32 -13.00 20.77 26.18
C ALA A 32 -13.26 22.29 26.19
N LEU A 33 -13.46 22.86 27.38
CA LEU A 33 -13.70 24.27 27.62
C LEU A 33 -12.41 25.09 27.76
N SER A 34 -11.29 24.42 28.00
CA SER A 34 -9.98 25.06 28.20
C SER A 34 -8.83 24.15 27.79
N GLY A 35 -7.66 24.74 27.58
CA GLY A 35 -6.43 23.98 27.33
C GLY A 35 -6.01 23.10 28.52
N ASP A 36 -6.36 23.47 29.75
CA ASP A 36 -6.08 22.64 30.94
C ASP A 36 -6.92 21.37 30.93
N GLN A 37 -8.20 21.46 30.57
CA GLN A 37 -9.06 20.28 30.43
C GLN A 37 -8.54 19.35 29.32
N VAL A 38 -8.04 19.89 28.20
CA VAL A 38 -7.39 19.09 27.14
C VAL A 38 -6.19 18.31 27.69
N ARG A 39 -5.35 18.96 28.52
CA ARG A 39 -4.18 18.31 29.15
C ARG A 39 -4.60 17.25 30.17
N GLU A 40 -5.65 17.51 30.96
CA GLU A 40 -6.22 16.54 31.91
C GLU A 40 -6.79 15.31 31.20
N MET A 41 -7.31 15.46 29.98
CA MET A 41 -7.70 14.34 29.10
C MET A 41 -6.52 13.53 28.57
N GLY A 42 -5.28 13.96 28.84
CA GLY A 42 -4.05 13.29 28.42
C GLY A 42 -3.58 13.64 27.00
N VAL A 43 -4.23 14.60 26.33
CA VAL A 43 -3.83 15.05 24.99
C VAL A 43 -2.63 15.98 25.09
N ARG A 44 -1.59 15.69 24.31
CA ARG A 44 -0.32 16.41 24.27
C ARG A 44 -0.07 16.98 22.88
N VAL A 45 0.74 18.05 22.85
CA VAL A 45 1.27 18.55 21.57
C VAL A 45 2.07 17.45 20.90
N ALA A 46 1.85 17.27 19.59
CA ALA A 46 2.41 16.22 18.75
C ALA A 46 1.86 14.80 18.98
N ASP A 47 0.80 14.61 19.76
CA ASP A 47 0.10 13.32 19.76
C ASP A 47 -0.49 13.02 18.37
N PRO A 48 -0.25 11.80 17.83
CA PRO A 48 -0.84 11.42 16.56
C PRO A 48 -2.35 11.22 16.69
N MET A 49 -3.08 11.54 15.62
CA MET A 49 -4.52 11.32 15.52
C MET A 49 -4.84 10.49 14.29
N VAL A 50 -5.92 9.72 14.37
CA VAL A 50 -6.44 8.95 13.26
C VAL A 50 -7.94 9.19 13.13
N VAL A 51 -8.44 9.12 11.90
CA VAL A 51 -9.88 9.12 11.65
C VAL A 51 -10.50 7.94 12.41
N CYS A 52 -11.58 8.18 13.16
CA CYS A 52 -12.24 7.13 13.94
C CYS A 52 -13.33 6.46 13.10
N GLN A 53 -12.92 5.72 12.08
CA GLN A 53 -13.82 4.91 11.26
C GLN A 53 -13.39 3.45 11.27
N GLY A 54 -14.35 2.56 11.52
CA GLY A 54 -14.15 1.11 11.41
C GLY A 54 -14.29 0.64 9.97
N MET A 55 -13.80 -0.57 9.70
CA MET A 55 -14.03 -1.24 8.43
C MET A 55 -15.52 -1.56 8.28
N VAL A 56 -16.06 -1.31 7.09
CA VAL A 56 -17.42 -1.69 6.69
C VAL A 56 -17.37 -2.56 5.44
N ARG A 57 -18.28 -3.53 5.36
CA ARG A 57 -18.52 -4.28 4.12
C ARG A 57 -19.46 -3.48 3.23
N LEU A 58 -19.07 -3.34 1.96
CA LEU A 58 -19.91 -2.76 0.92
C LEU A 58 -20.54 -3.89 0.09
N ALA A 59 -21.21 -3.53 -1.01
CA ALA A 59 -21.81 -4.49 -1.91
C ALA A 59 -20.76 -5.41 -2.55
N GLY A 60 -21.12 -6.68 -2.75
CA GLY A 60 -20.25 -7.69 -3.34
C GLY A 60 -18.99 -7.93 -2.49
N ASP A 61 -17.85 -8.02 -3.16
CA ASP A 61 -16.55 -8.30 -2.57
C ASP A 61 -15.77 -7.02 -2.22
N ARG A 62 -16.43 -6.02 -1.61
CA ARG A 62 -15.80 -4.71 -1.36
C ARG A 62 -15.80 -4.38 0.12
N ILE A 63 -14.70 -3.79 0.59
CA ILE A 63 -14.62 -3.18 1.92
C ILE A 63 -14.29 -1.71 1.79
N ALA A 64 -14.76 -0.92 2.76
CA ALA A 64 -14.28 0.43 2.97
C ALA A 64 -13.70 0.56 4.37
N SER A 65 -12.55 1.22 4.49
CA SER A 65 -11.89 1.47 5.77
C SER A 65 -10.99 2.68 5.66
N ARG A 66 -10.66 3.27 6.80
CA ARG A 66 -9.47 4.12 6.93
C ARG A 66 -8.20 3.27 6.79
N ALA A 67 -7.12 3.90 6.35
CA ALA A 67 -5.77 3.32 6.35
C ALA A 67 -5.75 1.94 5.67
N ILE A 68 -6.41 1.84 4.51
CA ILE A 68 -6.21 0.68 3.64
C ILE A 68 -4.77 0.71 3.18
N ASP A 69 -4.33 1.86 2.66
CA ASP A 69 -2.93 2.20 2.45
C ASP A 69 -2.19 2.31 3.80
N ASP A 70 -1.21 1.45 4.12
CA ASP A 70 -0.96 0.13 3.52
C ASP A 70 -1.13 -1.02 4.54
N ARG A 71 -2.19 -0.96 5.36
CA ARG A 71 -2.55 -2.10 6.22
C ARG A 71 -2.91 -3.34 5.43
N VAL A 72 -3.42 -3.17 4.20
CA VAL A 72 -3.75 -4.31 3.35
C VAL A 72 -2.50 -5.00 2.82
N GLY A 73 -1.41 -4.29 2.53
CA GLY A 73 -0.13 -4.93 2.20
C GLY A 73 0.41 -5.78 3.35
N ALA A 74 0.29 -5.29 4.60
CA ALA A 74 0.63 -6.11 5.77
C ALA A 74 -0.23 -7.37 5.89
N PHE A 75 -1.53 -7.30 5.59
CA PHE A 75 -2.39 -8.49 5.51
C PHE A 75 -1.92 -9.45 4.42
N VAL A 76 -1.63 -8.94 3.21
CA VAL A 76 -1.18 -9.74 2.06
C VAL A 76 0.14 -10.46 2.38
N ALA A 77 1.11 -9.78 3.01
CA ALA A 77 2.38 -10.37 3.41
C ALA A 77 2.19 -11.53 4.41
N LEU A 78 1.39 -11.30 5.46
CA LEU A 78 1.11 -12.31 6.48
C LEU A 78 0.33 -13.50 5.89
N GLU A 79 -0.64 -13.22 5.02
CA GLU A 79 -1.46 -14.25 4.40
C GLU A 79 -0.65 -15.11 3.42
N ALA A 80 0.29 -14.52 2.67
CA ALA A 80 1.20 -15.27 1.81
C ALA A 80 2.07 -16.24 2.62
N ILE A 81 2.66 -15.80 3.74
CA ILE A 81 3.42 -16.67 4.64
C ILE A 81 2.53 -17.75 5.26
N ARG A 82 1.29 -17.41 5.64
CA ARG A 82 0.32 -18.37 6.17
C ARG A 82 -0.01 -19.46 5.13
N MET A 83 -0.12 -19.13 3.85
CA MET A 83 -0.36 -20.11 2.77
C MET A 83 0.84 -21.06 2.54
N LEU A 84 2.03 -20.72 3.04
CA LEU A 84 3.24 -21.52 2.95
C LEU A 84 3.46 -22.41 4.18
N SER A 85 2.72 -22.21 5.27
CA SER A 85 3.00 -22.93 6.53
C SER A 85 2.74 -24.44 6.46
N ASP A 86 1.76 -24.84 5.65
CA ASP A 86 1.36 -26.24 5.54
C ASP A 86 2.27 -27.04 4.60
N ASP A 87 2.95 -26.35 3.67
CA ASP A 87 3.89 -26.91 2.70
C ASP A 87 5.07 -25.94 2.51
N PRO A 88 6.07 -26.00 3.40
CA PRO A 88 7.16 -25.05 3.42
C PRO A 88 8.03 -25.10 2.16
N PRO A 89 8.30 -23.96 1.52
CA PRO A 89 9.17 -23.90 0.34
C PRO A 89 10.64 -24.10 0.72
N VAL A 90 11.49 -24.34 -0.29
CA VAL A 90 12.95 -24.38 -0.11
C VAL A 90 13.50 -23.00 0.27
N ALA A 91 12.90 -21.94 -0.27
CA ALA A 91 13.28 -20.56 0.06
C ALA A 91 12.87 -20.17 1.48
N CYS A 92 13.76 -19.45 2.17
CA CYS A 92 13.43 -18.81 3.44
C CYS A 92 12.64 -17.52 3.14
N ALA A 93 11.42 -17.41 3.68
CA ALA A 93 10.56 -16.26 3.49
C ALA A 93 10.34 -15.50 4.82
N THR A 94 10.51 -14.18 4.79
CA THR A 94 10.27 -13.29 5.93
C THR A 94 9.27 -12.20 5.53
N ALA A 95 8.15 -12.08 6.25
CA ALA A 95 7.24 -10.96 6.12
C ALA A 95 7.68 -9.82 7.03
N VAL A 96 7.72 -8.59 6.50
CA VAL A 96 8.14 -7.39 7.24
C VAL A 96 7.04 -6.35 7.14
N ALA A 97 6.49 -5.94 8.29
CA ALA A 97 5.61 -4.78 8.37
C ALA A 97 6.45 -3.57 8.78
N THR A 98 6.57 -2.59 7.88
CA THR A 98 7.40 -1.41 8.06
C THR A 98 6.58 -0.25 8.63
N VAL A 99 7.28 0.80 9.06
CA VAL A 99 6.69 2.07 9.47
C VAL A 99 7.41 3.19 8.72
N GLN A 100 6.77 4.37 8.69
CA GLN A 100 7.31 5.58 8.09
C GLN A 100 7.49 5.52 6.56
N GLU A 101 6.70 4.73 5.83
CA GLU A 101 6.64 4.82 4.36
C GLU A 101 6.13 6.23 3.95
N GLU A 102 4.94 6.59 4.43
CA GLU A 102 4.21 7.84 4.12
C GLU A 102 4.93 9.16 4.43
N ILE A 103 5.97 9.09 5.26
CA ILE A 103 6.78 10.25 5.68
C ILE A 103 8.27 10.06 5.41
N GLY A 104 8.67 8.88 4.94
CA GLY A 104 10.05 8.46 4.77
C GLY A 104 10.48 8.56 3.33
N PHE A 105 10.97 9.74 2.93
CA PHE A 105 11.45 10.03 1.58
C PHE A 105 12.51 9.04 1.03
N THR A 106 13.15 8.23 1.88
CA THR A 106 14.22 7.30 1.53
C THR A 106 13.90 5.82 1.80
N GLY A 107 12.61 5.45 1.86
CA GLY A 107 12.14 4.08 2.06
C GLY A 107 12.00 3.65 3.51
N GLY A 108 11.74 4.61 4.41
CA GLY A 108 11.39 4.42 5.82
C GLY A 108 12.04 3.20 6.51
N GLY A 109 11.19 2.36 7.12
CA GLY A 109 11.60 1.10 7.73
C GLY A 109 12.01 0.02 6.73
N ALA A 110 11.54 0.06 5.48
CA ALA A 110 11.84 -0.95 4.46
C ALA A 110 13.32 -1.01 4.10
N ARG A 111 13.96 0.16 3.93
CA ARG A 111 15.40 0.25 3.66
C ARG A 111 16.22 -0.36 4.79
N ALA A 112 15.87 -0.07 6.04
CA ALA A 112 16.54 -0.63 7.21
C ALA A 112 16.31 -2.15 7.31
N GLY A 113 15.07 -2.61 7.05
CA GLY A 113 14.71 -4.02 7.02
C GLY A 113 15.51 -4.80 5.97
N ALA A 114 15.53 -4.33 4.73
CA ALA A 114 16.32 -4.92 3.65
C ALA A 114 17.82 -4.92 3.97
N TYR A 115 18.33 -3.86 4.61
CA TYR A 115 19.74 -3.79 4.99
C TYR A 115 20.10 -4.86 6.02
N VAL A 116 19.24 -5.14 7.00
CA VAL A 116 19.50 -6.13 8.06
C VAL A 116 19.26 -7.55 7.57
N LEU A 117 18.22 -7.78 6.77
CA LEU A 117 17.83 -9.11 6.31
C LEU A 117 18.71 -9.65 5.19
N GLU A 118 19.36 -8.78 4.41
CA GLU A 118 20.20 -9.16 3.27
C GLU A 118 19.48 -10.12 2.29
N PRO A 119 18.26 -9.78 1.80
CA PRO A 119 17.48 -10.72 1.00
C PRO A 119 18.05 -10.91 -0.42
N ASP A 120 17.97 -12.13 -0.95
CA ASP A 120 18.31 -12.44 -2.35
C ASP A 120 17.31 -11.80 -3.34
N VAL A 121 16.06 -11.64 -2.91
CA VAL A 121 14.98 -10.98 -3.64
C VAL A 121 13.97 -10.41 -2.65
N ALA A 122 13.40 -9.24 -2.97
CA ALA A 122 12.37 -8.60 -2.19
C ALA A 122 11.11 -8.36 -3.01
N ILE A 123 9.94 -8.47 -2.37
CA ILE A 123 8.67 -8.06 -2.93
C ILE A 123 8.13 -6.93 -2.07
N ALA A 124 8.09 -5.72 -2.62
CA ALA A 124 7.33 -4.62 -2.04
C ALA A 124 5.85 -4.86 -2.33
N ILE A 125 5.02 -4.64 -1.31
CA ILE A 125 3.57 -4.73 -1.39
C ILE A 125 3.06 -3.36 -1.02
N ASP A 126 2.17 -2.83 -1.84
CA ASP A 126 1.60 -1.49 -1.64
C ASP A 126 0.23 -1.42 -2.29
N VAL A 127 -0.44 -0.29 -2.23
CA VAL A 127 -1.62 0.01 -3.04
C VAL A 127 -1.25 0.74 -4.33
N THR A 128 -2.15 0.75 -5.29
CA THR A 128 -2.06 1.63 -6.47
C THR A 128 -3.43 2.17 -6.83
N PHE A 129 -3.47 3.19 -7.67
CA PHE A 129 -4.72 3.82 -8.06
C PHE A 129 -5.59 2.88 -8.89
N SER A 130 -6.82 2.66 -8.44
CA SER A 130 -7.83 2.09 -9.32
C SER A 130 -8.30 3.11 -10.35
N THR A 131 -8.49 2.67 -11.58
CA THR A 131 -8.84 3.51 -12.74
C THR A 131 -10.27 3.28 -13.22
N ASP A 132 -11.12 2.69 -12.36
CA ASP A 132 -12.54 2.46 -12.61
C ASP A 132 -13.44 3.52 -11.94
N VAL A 133 -12.85 4.67 -11.58
CA VAL A 133 -13.54 5.86 -11.06
C VAL A 133 -13.57 6.99 -12.10
N PRO A 134 -14.59 7.88 -12.07
CA PRO A 134 -14.83 8.84 -13.16
C PRO A 134 -13.73 9.88 -13.40
N ASP A 135 -12.89 10.15 -12.42
CA ASP A 135 -11.92 11.25 -12.37
C ASP A 135 -10.47 10.83 -12.65
N VAL A 136 -10.25 9.57 -13.06
CA VAL A 136 -8.91 9.01 -13.30
C VAL A 136 -8.66 8.76 -14.79
N ASP A 137 -7.53 9.26 -15.31
CA ASP A 137 -7.13 9.05 -16.71
C ASP A 137 -6.36 7.73 -16.88
N LYS A 138 -7.02 6.76 -17.52
CA LYS A 138 -6.45 5.45 -17.87
C LYS A 138 -5.23 5.53 -18.80
N LYS A 139 -5.09 6.59 -19.60
CA LYS A 139 -3.92 6.77 -20.48
C LYS A 139 -2.65 7.05 -19.70
N GLU A 140 -2.78 7.66 -18.53
CA GLU A 140 -1.64 7.97 -17.67
C GLU A 140 -1.28 6.80 -16.76
N LEU A 141 -2.29 6.11 -16.22
CA LEU A 141 -2.08 5.13 -15.15
C LEU A 141 -2.22 3.67 -15.56
N GLY A 142 -2.81 3.37 -16.72
CA GLY A 142 -3.19 2.02 -17.13
C GLY A 142 -4.65 1.70 -16.81
N GLU A 143 -5.04 0.43 -16.98
CA GLU A 143 -6.39 -0.05 -16.64
C GLU A 143 -6.33 -1.01 -15.45
N HIS A 144 -6.70 -0.51 -14.27
CA HIS A 144 -6.63 -1.21 -13.00
C HIS A 144 -7.97 -1.08 -12.26
N GLN A 145 -8.89 -2.02 -12.48
CA GLN A 145 -10.19 -2.02 -11.81
C GLN A 145 -10.15 -2.84 -10.52
N LEU A 146 -11.02 -2.52 -9.57
CA LEU A 146 -11.20 -3.37 -8.38
C LEU A 146 -11.73 -4.75 -8.80
N GLY A 147 -11.13 -5.82 -8.29
CA GLY A 147 -11.42 -7.20 -8.71
C GLY A 147 -10.66 -7.64 -9.97
N GLY A 148 -9.74 -6.80 -10.47
CA GLY A 148 -8.86 -7.12 -11.59
C GLY A 148 -7.64 -7.94 -11.20
N GLY A 149 -7.45 -8.24 -9.92
CA GLY A 149 -6.26 -8.88 -9.36
C GLY A 149 -5.12 -7.90 -9.05
N PRO A 150 -3.96 -8.42 -8.62
CA PRO A 150 -2.76 -7.61 -8.37
C PRO A 150 -2.33 -6.79 -9.60
N VAL A 151 -1.74 -5.64 -9.33
CA VAL A 151 -1.07 -4.80 -10.33
C VAL A 151 0.44 -4.99 -10.20
N LEU A 152 1.08 -5.47 -11.26
CA LEU A 152 2.52 -5.70 -11.29
C LEU A 152 3.21 -4.50 -11.92
N SER A 153 4.18 -3.91 -11.24
CA SER A 153 4.91 -2.76 -11.77
C SER A 153 6.08 -3.19 -12.65
N ARG A 154 6.28 -2.48 -13.76
CA ARG A 154 7.42 -2.63 -14.66
C ARG A 154 8.19 -1.32 -14.79
N GLY A 155 9.51 -1.39 -14.67
CA GLY A 155 10.41 -0.24 -14.74
C GLY A 155 10.77 0.34 -13.37
N SER A 156 11.66 1.34 -13.37
CA SER A 156 12.21 1.96 -12.15
C SER A 156 12.82 0.91 -11.20
N ALA A 157 12.34 0.80 -9.96
CA ALA A 157 12.81 -0.15 -8.96
C ALA A 157 12.43 -1.61 -9.24
N ALA A 158 11.48 -1.86 -10.15
CA ALA A 158 11.03 -3.21 -10.48
C ALA A 158 12.08 -3.92 -11.36
N HIS A 159 12.69 -4.96 -10.81
CA HIS A 159 13.70 -5.78 -11.47
C HIS A 159 13.09 -6.66 -12.55
N ASP A 160 13.63 -6.62 -13.78
CA ASP A 160 13.04 -7.29 -14.96
C ASP A 160 12.86 -8.81 -14.75
N ASN A 161 13.86 -9.52 -14.21
CA ASN A 161 13.73 -10.96 -13.95
C ASN A 161 12.68 -11.28 -12.86
N VAL A 162 12.51 -10.41 -11.87
CA VAL A 162 11.51 -10.60 -10.80
C VAL A 162 10.12 -10.34 -11.37
N PHE A 163 9.96 -9.27 -12.15
CA PHE A 163 8.73 -8.97 -12.88
C PHE A 163 8.32 -10.13 -13.79
N GLN A 164 9.25 -10.65 -14.62
CA GLN A 164 8.95 -11.76 -15.52
C GLN A 164 8.54 -13.02 -14.76
N MET A 165 9.24 -13.35 -13.68
CA MET A 165 8.90 -14.50 -12.86
C MET A 165 7.52 -14.34 -12.18
N LEU A 166 7.16 -13.13 -11.72
CA LEU A 166 5.83 -12.84 -11.20
C LEU A 166 4.74 -13.03 -12.26
N THR A 167 4.95 -12.54 -13.49
CA THR A 167 3.98 -12.75 -14.58
C THR A 167 3.84 -14.22 -14.94
N ASP A 168 4.95 -14.97 -15.04
CA ASP A 168 4.95 -16.40 -15.36
C ASP A 168 4.24 -17.23 -14.28
N VAL A 169 4.36 -16.82 -13.02
CA VAL A 169 3.64 -17.44 -11.90
C VAL A 169 2.15 -17.12 -11.99
N ALA A 170 1.79 -15.84 -12.21
CA ALA A 170 0.39 -15.42 -12.30
C ALA A 170 -0.33 -16.18 -13.43
N GLU A 171 0.28 -16.27 -14.61
CA GLU A 171 -0.26 -17.02 -15.75
C GLU A 171 -0.46 -18.50 -15.45
N ALA A 172 0.55 -19.16 -14.87
CA ALA A 172 0.48 -20.58 -14.55
C ALA A 172 -0.52 -20.93 -13.44
N GLU A 173 -0.72 -20.03 -12.48
CA GLU A 173 -1.68 -20.18 -11.39
C GLU A 173 -3.10 -19.74 -11.78
N GLY A 174 -3.27 -19.14 -12.96
CA GLY A 174 -4.54 -18.57 -13.42
C GLY A 174 -4.98 -17.35 -12.60
N ILE A 175 -4.04 -16.60 -12.06
CA ILE A 175 -4.29 -15.39 -11.25
C ILE A 175 -4.45 -14.20 -12.22
N PRO A 176 -5.59 -13.50 -12.23
CA PRO A 176 -5.74 -12.30 -13.02
C PRO A 176 -4.79 -11.22 -12.49
N TYR A 177 -4.19 -10.45 -13.38
CA TYR A 177 -3.33 -9.33 -13.02
C TYR A 177 -3.36 -8.28 -14.11
N THR A 178 -2.85 -7.10 -13.77
CA THR A 178 -2.63 -6.00 -14.72
C THR A 178 -1.22 -5.46 -14.56
N ILE A 179 -0.73 -4.68 -15.53
CA ILE A 179 0.65 -4.17 -15.52
C ILE A 179 0.62 -2.65 -15.45
N GLN A 180 1.32 -2.08 -14.47
CA GLN A 180 1.55 -0.65 -14.35
C GLN A 180 2.97 -0.29 -14.80
N ALA A 181 3.10 0.75 -15.61
CA ALA A 181 4.41 1.27 -16.00
C ALA A 181 4.91 2.29 -14.96
N SER A 182 6.12 2.08 -14.43
CA SER A 182 6.80 2.97 -13.49
C SER A 182 8.04 3.57 -14.14
N PRO A 183 7.92 4.67 -14.91
CA PRO A 183 9.01 5.15 -15.77
C PRO A 183 10.16 5.84 -15.02
N LYS A 184 9.93 6.36 -13.81
CA LYS A 184 10.92 7.14 -13.05
C LYS A 184 11.15 6.58 -11.64
N ALA A 185 10.06 6.39 -10.92
CA ALA A 185 9.99 5.99 -9.53
C ALA A 185 8.73 5.15 -9.36
N THR A 186 8.72 4.24 -8.40
CA THR A 186 7.48 3.59 -7.95
C THR A 186 6.75 4.46 -6.93
N ARG A 187 7.49 5.29 -6.18
CA ARG A 187 7.03 6.05 -5.00
C ARG A 187 6.48 5.16 -3.89
N THR A 188 7.02 3.95 -3.79
CA THR A 188 6.73 2.97 -2.73
C THR A 188 8.02 2.63 -2.00
N ASP A 189 7.92 1.78 -0.98
CA ASP A 189 9.08 1.19 -0.30
C ASP A 189 10.05 0.46 -1.26
N ALA A 190 9.60 0.04 -2.46
CA ALA A 190 10.47 -0.55 -3.48
C ALA A 190 11.64 0.37 -3.86
N ASP A 191 11.43 1.69 -3.93
CA ASP A 191 12.45 2.68 -4.30
C ASP A 191 13.57 2.79 -3.24
N GLY A 192 13.28 2.42 -1.99
CA GLY A 192 14.29 2.33 -0.93
C GLY A 192 14.98 0.97 -0.88
N ILE A 193 14.24 -0.11 -1.12
CA ILE A 193 14.76 -1.48 -1.05
C ILE A 193 15.79 -1.74 -2.16
N PHE A 194 15.47 -1.42 -3.42
CA PHE A 194 16.30 -1.84 -4.55
C PHE A 194 17.72 -1.23 -4.54
N LEU A 195 17.90 -0.07 -3.90
CA LEU A 195 19.20 0.62 -3.75
C LEU A 195 19.99 0.16 -2.52
N THR A 196 19.47 -0.79 -1.75
CA THR A 196 20.11 -1.22 -0.51
C THR A 196 21.31 -2.12 -0.80
N ARG A 197 22.43 -1.86 -0.11
CA ARG A 197 23.70 -2.60 -0.24
C ARG A 197 24.24 -2.60 -1.69
N GLY A 198 24.41 -3.79 -2.28
CA GLY A 198 24.84 -3.96 -3.67
C GLY A 198 23.71 -3.86 -4.68
N GLY A 199 22.49 -3.61 -4.22
CA GLY A 199 21.26 -3.72 -4.99
C GLY A 199 20.50 -4.98 -4.60
N VAL A 200 19.19 -4.84 -4.38
CA VAL A 200 18.30 -5.97 -4.08
C VAL A 200 17.34 -6.14 -5.26
N PRO A 201 17.33 -7.29 -5.95
CA PRO A 201 16.30 -7.61 -6.93
C PRO A 201 14.92 -7.43 -6.30
N THR A 202 14.14 -6.48 -6.80
CA THR A 202 12.90 -6.05 -6.15
C THR A 202 11.73 -6.16 -7.12
N GLY A 203 10.65 -6.81 -6.70
CA GLY A 203 9.35 -6.77 -7.36
C GLY A 203 8.39 -5.85 -6.61
N LEU A 204 7.38 -5.33 -7.31
CA LEU A 204 6.30 -4.56 -6.70
C LEU A 204 4.95 -5.15 -7.12
N ILE A 205 4.15 -5.51 -6.13
CA ILE A 205 2.79 -6.00 -6.28
C ILE A 205 1.87 -5.00 -5.59
N SER A 206 1.03 -4.32 -6.37
CA SER A 206 0.11 -3.32 -5.87
C SER A 206 -1.34 -3.79 -5.86
N ILE A 207 -2.10 -3.38 -4.84
CA ILE A 207 -3.55 -3.62 -4.74
C ILE A 207 -4.30 -2.42 -5.33
N PRO A 208 -5.23 -2.61 -6.30
CA PRO A 208 -6.09 -1.53 -6.76
C PRO A 208 -6.90 -0.91 -5.60
N ASN A 209 -6.75 0.39 -5.41
CA ASN A 209 -7.35 1.17 -4.33
C ASN A 209 -8.11 2.37 -4.89
N ARG A 210 -9.35 2.56 -4.45
CA ARG A 210 -10.10 3.80 -4.70
C ARG A 210 -9.98 4.73 -3.51
N TYR A 211 -9.78 6.01 -3.83
CA TYR A 211 -9.76 7.12 -2.88
C TYR A 211 -8.57 7.06 -1.90
N MET A 212 -7.43 6.54 -2.36
CA MET A 212 -6.14 6.54 -1.67
C MET A 212 -5.88 7.89 -0.98
N HIS A 213 -5.36 7.83 0.25
CA HIS A 213 -5.07 8.98 1.11
C HIS A 213 -6.29 9.84 1.51
N SER A 214 -7.52 9.39 1.23
CA SER A 214 -8.71 10.00 1.78
C SER A 214 -9.06 9.39 3.16
N PRO A 215 -9.99 9.99 3.93
CA PRO A 215 -10.40 9.43 5.23
C PRO A 215 -10.88 7.97 5.16
N ASN A 216 -11.37 7.52 4.00
CA ASN A 216 -11.77 6.14 3.75
C ASN A 216 -11.53 5.72 2.31
N GLU A 217 -10.97 4.55 2.17
CA GLU A 217 -10.57 3.96 0.90
C GLU A 217 -11.41 2.72 0.62
N ILE A 218 -11.42 2.25 -0.63
CA ILE A 218 -12.15 1.03 -1.04
C ILE A 218 -11.23 0.10 -1.84
N ILE A 219 -11.29 -1.19 -1.52
CA ILE A 219 -10.58 -2.28 -2.23
C ILE A 219 -11.48 -3.50 -2.46
N SER A 220 -11.02 -4.44 -3.29
CA SER A 220 -11.58 -5.80 -3.40
C SER A 220 -10.88 -6.76 -2.43
N ILE A 221 -11.63 -7.60 -1.72
CA ILE A 221 -11.01 -8.62 -0.85
C ILE A 221 -10.32 -9.71 -1.70
N GLU A 222 -10.91 -10.08 -2.83
CA GLU A 222 -10.35 -11.01 -3.82
C GLU A 222 -8.97 -10.55 -4.31
N ASP A 223 -8.78 -9.26 -4.57
CA ASP A 223 -7.47 -8.73 -4.98
C ASP A 223 -6.39 -8.95 -3.90
N LEU A 224 -6.77 -8.92 -2.61
CA LEU A 224 -5.85 -9.24 -1.51
C LEU A 224 -5.44 -10.71 -1.54
N PHE A 225 -6.41 -11.62 -1.71
CA PHE A 225 -6.13 -13.05 -1.76
C PHE A 225 -5.38 -13.47 -3.03
N HIS A 226 -5.67 -12.84 -4.18
CA HIS A 226 -4.91 -13.04 -5.41
C HIS A 226 -3.46 -12.58 -5.25
N SER A 227 -3.24 -11.42 -4.62
CA SER A 227 -1.89 -10.93 -4.31
C SER A 227 -1.14 -11.89 -3.38
N ALA A 228 -1.78 -12.35 -2.30
CA ALA A 228 -1.17 -13.29 -1.36
C ALA A 228 -0.83 -14.64 -2.01
N ARG A 229 -1.75 -15.16 -2.85
CA ARG A 229 -1.53 -16.40 -3.60
C ARG A 229 -0.40 -16.27 -4.60
N LEU A 230 -0.31 -15.14 -5.31
CA LEU A 230 0.76 -14.85 -6.24
C LEU A 230 2.12 -14.84 -5.54
N ILE A 231 2.23 -14.18 -4.38
CA ILE A 231 3.47 -14.14 -3.59
C ILE A 231 3.84 -15.55 -3.09
N ALA A 232 2.88 -16.30 -2.55
CA ALA A 232 3.14 -17.66 -2.08
C ALA A 232 3.62 -18.57 -3.23
N ALA A 233 2.98 -18.49 -4.40
CA ALA A 233 3.38 -19.27 -5.57
C ALA A 233 4.74 -18.83 -6.12
N PHE A 234 5.05 -17.53 -6.10
CA PHE A 234 6.36 -16.99 -6.46
C PHE A 234 7.46 -17.56 -5.54
N ILE A 235 7.25 -17.51 -4.22
CA ILE A 235 8.19 -18.05 -3.23
C ILE A 235 8.42 -19.55 -3.46
N ARG A 236 7.36 -20.32 -3.75
CA ARG A 236 7.48 -21.77 -4.04
C ARG A 236 8.33 -22.10 -5.27
N ARG A 237 8.45 -21.16 -6.23
CA ARG A 237 9.29 -21.36 -7.42
C ARG A 237 10.75 -21.00 -7.21
N LEU A 238 11.10 -20.33 -6.11
CA LEU A 238 12.48 -20.00 -5.82
C LEU A 238 13.27 -21.27 -5.42
N THR A 239 14.43 -21.44 -6.05
CA THR A 239 15.39 -22.51 -5.76
C THR A 239 16.78 -21.92 -5.51
N PRO A 240 17.73 -22.67 -4.92
CA PRO A 240 19.11 -22.21 -4.75
C PRO A 240 19.82 -21.81 -6.05
N GLU A 241 19.33 -22.25 -7.20
CA GLU A 241 19.85 -21.92 -8.53
C GLU A 241 19.17 -20.71 -9.18
N THR A 242 18.19 -20.10 -8.50
CA THR A 242 17.52 -18.91 -9.01
C THR A 242 18.49 -17.74 -9.04
N ASP A 243 18.74 -17.22 -10.25
CA ASP A 243 19.71 -16.15 -10.51
C ASP A 243 18.99 -14.91 -11.04
N PHE A 244 18.99 -13.85 -10.22
CA PHE A 244 18.42 -12.56 -10.60
C PHE A 244 19.41 -11.62 -11.28
N THR A 245 20.62 -12.05 -11.63
CA THR A 245 21.57 -11.20 -12.37
C THR A 245 20.98 -10.81 -13.73
N PRO A 246 20.87 -9.51 -14.07
CA PRO A 246 20.44 -9.08 -15.40
C PRO A 246 21.38 -9.63 -16.48
N ARG A 247 20.83 -10.18 -17.57
CA ARG A 247 21.59 -10.74 -18.69
C ARG A 247 21.40 -9.93 -19.97
#